data_AF-A0A2G9M8V1-F1
#
_entry.id   AF-A0A2G9M8V1-F1
#
_cell.length_a   1.000
_cell.length_b   1.000
_cell.length_c   1.000
_cell.angle_alpha   90.00
_cell.angle_beta   90.00
_cell.angle_gamma   90.00
#
_symmetry.space_group_name_H-M   'P 1'
#
loop_
_entity.id
_entity.type
_entity.pdbx_description
1 polymer ?
#
loop_
_entity_poly.entity_id
_entity_poly.type
_entity_poly.pdbx_seq_one_letter_code
_entity_poly.pdbx_strand_id
1 'polypeptide(L)' 'MAKHAKNEQSSHTSKKWRIAPLKGSFMVLAIIGFFFSAYLIYPTSVNYGIAFMLVFVAMFAASLISMAHAPIRGQ' A
#
# COMPACT_ATOMS: atom_id res chain seq x y z
N MET A 1 -35.26 -36.38 26.90
CA MET A 1 -33.84 -36.60 26.56
C MET A 1 -33.62 -36.18 25.11
N ALA A 2 -32.81 -35.13 24.90
CA ALA A 2 -31.97 -34.79 23.74
C ALA A 2 -32.62 -34.89 22.33
N LYS A 3 -32.71 -33.85 21.48
CA LYS A 3 -31.70 -32.84 21.16
C LYS A 3 -32.37 -31.62 20.49
N HIS A 4 -32.25 -30.46 21.14
CA HIS A 4 -32.07 -29.21 20.41
C HIS A 4 -30.73 -29.28 19.65
N ALA A 5 -30.61 -28.45 18.61
CA ALA A 5 -29.40 -28.12 17.84
C ALA A 5 -29.15 -28.91 16.54
N LYS A 6 -29.65 -28.36 15.44
CA LYS A 6 -28.94 -28.37 14.16
C LYS A 6 -29.28 -27.05 13.43
N ASN A 7 -28.72 -25.96 13.94
CA ASN A 7 -27.56 -25.27 13.35
C ASN A 7 -27.96 -24.49 12.10
N GLU A 8 -28.36 -23.27 12.40
CA GLU A 8 -28.46 -22.10 11.55
C GLU A 8 -27.11 -21.83 10.89
N GLN A 9 -26.88 -22.41 9.70
CA GLN A 9 -25.77 -22.03 8.83
C GLN A 9 -26.15 -20.72 8.11
N SER A 10 -26.14 -19.61 8.84
CA SER A 10 -26.06 -18.29 8.22
C SER A 10 -24.70 -18.23 7.52
N SER A 11 -24.74 -18.08 6.20
CA SER A 11 -23.59 -18.00 5.31
C SER A 11 -22.85 -16.67 5.53
N HIS A 12 -22.14 -16.57 6.66
CA HIS A 12 -21.15 -15.53 6.86
C HIS A 12 -19.93 -15.88 5.98
N THR A 13 -20.06 -15.59 4.68
CA THR A 13 -18.93 -15.62 3.75
C THR A 13 -17.93 -14.60 4.26
N SER A 14 -16.93 -15.07 5.00
CA SER A 14 -15.81 -14.26 5.43
C SER A 14 -15.14 -13.76 4.15
N LYS A 15 -15.43 -12.51 3.80
CA LYS A 15 -14.88 -11.83 2.63
C LYS A 15 -13.37 -11.82 2.84
N LYS A 16 -12.69 -12.82 2.28
CA LYS A 16 -11.24 -13.00 2.39
C LYS A 16 -10.65 -11.74 1.78
N TRP A 17 -10.19 -10.82 2.62
CA TRP A 17 -9.58 -9.58 2.17
C TRP A 17 -8.37 -9.97 1.31
N ARG A 18 -8.55 -9.87 -0.01
CA ARG A 18 -7.45 -9.95 -0.96
C ARG A 18 -6.68 -8.65 -0.79
N ILE A 19 -5.74 -8.67 0.15
CA ILE A 19 -4.70 -7.66 0.27
C ILE A 19 -3.85 -7.85 -0.98
N ALA A 20 -4.27 -7.20 -2.07
CA ALA A 20 -3.48 -7.15 -3.27
C ALA A 20 -2.22 -6.36 -2.92
N PRO A 21 -1.03 -6.82 -3.34
CA PRO A 21 0.17 -5.99 -3.22
C PRO A 21 -0.12 -4.62 -3.80
N LEU A 22 0.34 -3.58 -3.11
CA LEU A 22 0.12 -2.19 -3.52
C LEU A 22 0.53 -2.05 -4.98
N LYS A 23 -0.38 -1.51 -5.81
CA LYS A 23 -0.18 -1.46 -7.27
C LYS A 23 1.16 -0.80 -7.57
N GLY A 24 1.96 -1.41 -8.45
CA GLY A 24 3.24 -0.86 -8.89
C GLY A 24 3.16 0.58 -9.42
N SER A 25 1.97 1.01 -9.87
CA SER A 25 1.69 2.41 -10.22
C SER A 25 1.98 3.40 -9.07
N PHE A 26 1.81 3.00 -7.81
CA PHE A 26 2.13 3.82 -6.65
C PHE A 26 3.65 4.03 -6.49
N MET A 27 4.43 2.97 -6.70
CA MET A 27 5.89 3.03 -6.69
C MET A 27 6.41 3.91 -7.85
N VAL A 28 5.85 3.75 -9.05
CA VAL A 28 6.20 4.58 -10.22
C VAL A 28 5.88 6.06 -9.96
N LEU A 29 4.72 6.36 -9.36
CA LEU A 29 4.36 7.73 -9.00
C LEU A 29 5.34 8.33 -7.98
N ALA A 30 5.78 7.55 -6.99
CA ALA A 30 6.76 8.01 -6.01
C ALA A 30 8.12 8.32 -6.67
N ILE A 31 8.57 7.49 -7.61
CA ILE A 31 9.82 7.69 -8.36
C ILE A 31 9.73 8.95 -9.24
N ILE A 32 8.66 9.09 -10.02
CA ILE A 32 8.46 10.26 -10.89
C ILE A 32 8.35 11.53 -10.06
N GLY A 33 7.58 11.50 -8.97
CA GLY A 33 7.41 12.62 -8.06
C GLY A 33 8.72 13.04 -7.40
N PHE A 34 9.57 12.07 -7.03
CA PHE A 34 10.91 12.35 -6.51
C PHE A 34 11.79 13.09 -7.51
N PHE A 35 11.84 12.62 -8.77
CA PHE A 35 12.60 13.30 -9.82
C PHE A 35 12.02 14.68 -10.16
N PHE A 36 10.70 14.81 -10.20
CA PHE A 36 10.02 16.09 -10.42
C PHE A 36 10.34 17.09 -9.32
N SER A 37 10.32 16.64 -8.06
CA SER A 37 10.69 17.45 -6.90
C SER A 37 12.15 17.89 -6.93
N ALA A 38 13.07 16.99 -7.25
CA ALA A 38 14.50 17.30 -7.32
C ALA A 38 14.85 18.25 -8.47
N TYR A 39 14.22 18.10 -9.64
CA TYR A 39 14.61 18.85 -10.84
C TYR A 39 13.85 20.17 -11.03
N LEU A 40 12.55 20.21 -10.74
CA LEU A 40 11.75 21.43 -10.91
C LEU A 40 11.56 22.20 -9.61
N ILE A 41 11.27 21.52 -8.50
CA ILE A 41 10.77 22.21 -7.30
C ILE A 41 11.92 22.70 -6.40
N TYR A 42 12.98 21.90 -6.26
CA TYR A 42 14.16 22.27 -5.49
C TYR A 42 14.82 23.60 -5.95
N PRO A 43 15.07 23.84 -7.26
CA PRO A 43 15.67 25.11 -7.70
C PRO A 43 14.71 26.30 -7.58
N THR A 44 13.40 26.10 -7.69
CA THR A 44 12.42 27.18 -7.53
C THR A 44 12.20 27.54 -6.07
N SER A 45 12.20 26.55 -5.18
CA SER A 45 11.90 26.74 -3.77
C SER A 45 12.45 25.61 -2.92
N VAL A 46 13.58 25.87 -2.25
CA VAL A 46 14.30 24.89 -1.43
C VAL A 46 13.39 24.27 -0.35
N ASN A 47 12.59 25.09 0.33
CA ASN A 47 11.70 24.61 1.40
C ASN A 47 10.67 23.59 0.90
N TYR A 48 9.98 23.89 -0.21
CA TYR A 48 9.01 22.97 -0.80
C TYR A 48 9.68 21.77 -1.45
N GLY A 49 10.85 21.95 -2.08
CA GLY A 49 11.64 20.86 -2.65
C GLY A 49 11.98 19.81 -1.59
N ILE A 50 12.55 20.22 -0.47
CA ILE A 50 12.90 19.32 0.65
C ILE A 50 11.64 18.63 1.21
N ALA A 51 10.54 19.38 1.40
CA ALA A 51 9.29 18.81 1.91
C ALA A 51 8.74 17.71 0.99
N PHE A 52 8.64 17.97 -0.31
CA PHE A 52 8.17 16.98 -1.29
C PHE A 52 9.13 15.79 -1.39
N MET A 53 10.44 16.03 -1.33
CA MET A 53 11.44 14.98 -1.36
C MET A 53 11.28 14.01 -0.18
N LEU A 54 11.05 14.53 1.03
CA LEU A 54 10.73 13.72 2.22
C LEU A 54 9.45 12.90 2.04
N VAL A 55 8.40 13.52 1.51
CA VAL A 55 7.12 12.82 1.25
C VAL A 55 7.31 11.69 0.24
N PHE A 56 7.99 11.93 -0.89
CA PHE A 56 8.22 10.90 -1.90
C PHE A 56 9.12 9.77 -1.41
N VAL A 57 10.13 10.06 -0.59
CA VAL A 57 10.97 9.04 0.05
C VAL A 57 10.14 8.19 1.03
N ALA A 58 9.31 8.81 1.86
CA ALA A 58 8.44 8.07 2.78
C ALA A 58 7.41 7.21 2.02
N MET A 59 6.85 7.76 0.94
CA MET A 59 5.92 7.06 0.04
C MET A 59 6.60 5.88 -0.65
N PHE A 60 7.85 6.04 -1.09
CA PHE A 60 8.66 4.97 -1.67
C PHE A 60 8.95 3.87 -0.65
N ALA A 61 9.39 4.21 0.56
CA ALA A 61 9.62 3.25 1.63
C ALA A 61 8.34 2.48 2.01
N ALA A 62 7.21 3.17 2.12
CA ALA A 62 5.92 2.54 2.36
C ALA A 62 5.54 1.54 1.25
N SER A 63 5.84 1.87 -0.01
CA SER A 63 5.58 0.99 -1.15
C SER A 63 6.42 -0.30 -1.09
N LEU A 64 7.70 -0.19 -0.71
CA LEU A 64 8.59 -1.33 -0.54
C LEU A 64 8.12 -2.25 0.58
N ILE A 65 7.78 -1.67 1.75
CA ILE A 65 7.27 -2.41 2.90
C ILE A 65 5.96 -3.12 2.55
N SER A 66 5.06 -2.44 1.83
CA SER A 66 3.78 -3.02 1.44
C SER A 66 3.93 -4.19 0.46
N MET A 67 4.91 -4.15 -0.44
CA MET A 67 5.23 -5.27 -1.33
C MET A 67 5.98 -6.39 -0.62
N ALA A 68 6.87 -6.09 0.32
CA ALA A 68 7.63 -7.08 1.08
C ALA A 68 6.73 -7.95 1.99
N HIS A 69 5.64 -7.38 2.51
CA HIS A 69 4.63 -8.11 3.28
C HIS A 69 3.51 -8.71 2.42
N ALA A 70 3.61 -8.66 1.08
CA ALA A 70 2.67 -9.35 0.23
C ALA A 70 2.77 -10.86 0.51
N PRO A 71 1.66 -11.54 0.87
CA PRO A 71 1.71 -12.95 1.20
C PRO A 71 2.12 -13.72 -0.06
N ILE A 72 3.36 -14.20 -0.08
CA ILE A 72 3.81 -15.32 -0.91
C ILE A 72 2.95 -16.52 -0.53
N ARG A 73 1.75 -16.62 -1.10
CA ARG A 73 1.08 -17.90 -1.28
C ARG A 73 1.80 -18.63 -2.39
N GLY A 74 3.00 -19.11 -2.07
CA GLY A 74 3.45 -20.38 -2.60
C GLY A 74 2.65 -21.44 -1.87
N GLN A 75 1.80 -22.14 -2.64
CA GLN A 75 1.04 -23.38 -2.43
C GLN A 75 -0.30 -23.20 -3.18
#